data_AF-A0A948UPZ8-F1
#
_entry.id   AF-A0A948UPZ8-F1
#
_cell.length_a   1.000
_cell.length_b   1.000
_cell.length_c   1.000
_cell.angle_alpha   90.00
_cell.angle_beta   90.00
_cell.angle_gamma   90.00
#
_symmetry.space_group_name_H-M   'P 1'
#
loop_
_entity.id
_entity.type
_entity.pdbx_description
1 polymer ?
#
loop_
_entity_poly.entity_id
_entity_poly.type
_entity_poly.pdbx_seq_one_letter_code
_entity_poly.pdbx_strand_id
1 'polypeptide(L)'
;MFLKIKQEHRTFLRVLITYGMHIWVIIFVCNVVIFYSIRFFINASTTRTADVNTPVEITVSPPVATEIPTPVPTAAGPVINLSFSLPGIGTNGGNLMPSHVERDVTVHLYNSDANISDKVVKPAYTIKTQAVYDSDPNSSTYTYFVNKYVDLGAIANGNYQISIQTPQSLRQLMRSSDSRDPGGQLFDLSDKRFTILPPQKMITGDVYPLPNGDNIMDINDYNLLVNCYNIQINSSKCANAAPADLDDNGVSDGIDYNIMLSNFRTLLSLGYSVPTIPVPPSDIPIKISPSTTPTVPKISQAPIKPPWNGAFGTIFIFILIVITMGSIAFAVFKFHLLNIFLHKKSETEKTIQSPAAEESVDKTNSSEIIEKTYYLKKVSVDTQKNGVWVTLADDAGITTGFYPKTDISDGFVKIKGTLRNDQEYKQYIYITELETED
;
A
#
# COMPACT_ATOMS: atom_id res chain seq x y z
N MET A 1 -26.72 -65.94 -13.92
CA MET A 1 -26.68 -64.54 -13.43
C MET A 1 -25.51 -64.29 -12.46
N PHE A 2 -25.26 -65.16 -11.47
CA PHE A 2 -24.15 -65.01 -10.50
C PHE A 2 -22.72 -65.01 -11.09
N LEU A 3 -22.47 -65.68 -12.22
CA LEU A 3 -21.14 -65.70 -12.84
C LEU A 3 -20.76 -64.38 -13.55
N LYS A 4 -21.74 -63.57 -13.97
CA LYS A 4 -21.47 -62.32 -14.70
C LYS A 4 -21.02 -61.19 -13.75
N ILE A 5 -21.57 -61.15 -12.53
CA ILE A 5 -21.22 -60.18 -11.48
C ILE A 5 -19.78 -60.39 -10.99
N LYS A 6 -19.31 -61.64 -10.91
CA LYS A 6 -17.95 -61.96 -10.43
C LYS A 6 -16.85 -61.52 -11.41
N GLN A 7 -17.18 -61.40 -12.71
CA GLN A 7 -16.22 -61.00 -13.74
C GLN A 7 -16.06 -59.48 -13.81
N GLU A 8 -17.14 -58.71 -13.68
CA GLU A 8 -17.06 -57.24 -13.67
C GLU A 8 -16.29 -56.70 -12.44
N HIS A 9 -16.44 -57.36 -11.28
CA HIS A 9 -15.75 -56.95 -10.07
C HIS A 9 -14.22 -57.14 -10.12
N ARG A 10 -13.73 -58.13 -10.88
CA ARG A 10 -12.29 -58.34 -11.10
C ARG A 10 -11.69 -57.31 -12.04
N THR A 11 -12.44 -56.87 -13.05
CA THR A 11 -12.00 -55.84 -13.99
C THR A 11 -11.92 -54.48 -13.30
N PHE A 12 -12.93 -54.14 -12.49
CA PHE A 12 -12.92 -52.90 -11.70
C PHE A 12 -11.76 -52.85 -10.69
N LEU A 13 -11.50 -53.95 -9.98
CA LEU A 13 -10.38 -54.01 -9.02
C LEU A 13 -9.01 -53.84 -9.70
N ARG A 14 -8.83 -54.40 -10.91
CA ARG A 14 -7.59 -54.19 -11.68
C ARG A 14 -7.43 -52.74 -12.10
N VAL A 15 -8.51 -52.09 -12.54
CA VAL A 15 -8.49 -50.66 -12.88
C VAL A 15 -8.16 -49.83 -11.64
N LEU A 16 -8.79 -50.11 -10.49
CA LEU A 16 -8.56 -49.38 -9.25
C LEU A 16 -7.11 -49.51 -8.76
N ILE A 17 -6.52 -50.71 -8.84
CA ILE A 17 -5.13 -50.94 -8.42
C ILE A 17 -4.15 -50.24 -9.38
N THR A 18 -4.36 -50.35 -10.68
CA THR A 18 -3.45 -49.75 -11.68
C THR A 18 -3.51 -48.22 -11.62
N TYR A 19 -4.71 -47.62 -11.65
CA TYR A 19 -4.86 -46.17 -11.63
C TYR A 19 -4.64 -45.59 -10.23
N GLY A 20 -5.01 -46.30 -9.18
CA GLY A 20 -4.75 -45.89 -7.80
C GLY A 20 -3.25 -45.78 -7.52
N MET A 21 -2.46 -46.75 -7.98
CA MET A 21 -1.00 -46.69 -7.83
C MET A 21 -0.40 -45.48 -8.57
N HIS A 22 -0.86 -45.19 -9.79
CA HIS A 22 -0.38 -44.02 -10.54
C HIS A 22 -0.75 -42.70 -9.87
N ILE A 23 -1.96 -42.57 -9.33
CA ILE A 23 -2.38 -41.38 -8.58
C ILE A 23 -1.52 -41.18 -7.33
N TRP A 24 -1.25 -42.26 -6.58
CA TRP A 24 -0.38 -42.20 -5.40
C TRP A 24 1.06 -41.80 -5.75
N VAL A 25 1.61 -42.31 -6.85
CA VAL A 25 2.95 -41.92 -7.34
C VAL A 25 2.99 -40.44 -7.72
N ILE A 26 1.97 -39.92 -8.41
CA ILE A 26 1.90 -38.50 -8.76
C ILE A 26 1.84 -37.61 -7.51
N ILE A 27 0.99 -37.97 -6.54
CA ILE A 27 0.88 -37.24 -5.27
C ILE A 27 2.22 -37.26 -4.53
N PHE A 28 2.92 -38.40 -4.51
CA PHE A 28 4.24 -38.50 -3.87
C PHE A 28 5.26 -37.58 -4.55
N VAL A 29 5.35 -37.59 -5.88
CA VAL A 29 6.27 -36.72 -6.64
C VAL A 29 5.95 -35.23 -6.41
N CYS A 30 4.68 -34.83 -6.43
CA CYS A 30 4.30 -33.45 -6.14
C CYS A 30 4.73 -32.99 -4.73
N ASN A 31 4.55 -33.84 -3.71
CA ASN A 31 4.99 -33.53 -2.35
C ASN A 31 6.52 -33.40 -2.25
N VAL A 32 7.27 -34.25 -2.95
CA VAL A 32 8.74 -34.16 -3.02
C VAL A 32 9.18 -32.84 -3.66
N VAL A 33 8.57 -32.44 -4.77
CA VAL A 33 8.88 -31.16 -5.43
C VAL A 33 8.59 -29.96 -4.52
N ILE A 34 7.44 -29.94 -3.84
CA ILE A 34 7.09 -28.88 -2.90
C ILE A 34 8.12 -28.80 -1.77
N PHE A 35 8.52 -29.94 -1.19
CA PHE A 35 9.51 -29.97 -0.11
C PHE A 35 10.88 -29.43 -0.56
N TYR A 36 11.35 -29.81 -1.75
CA TYR A 36 12.62 -29.31 -2.28
C TYR A 36 12.58 -27.82 -2.63
N SER A 37 11.46 -27.32 -3.17
CA SER A 37 11.28 -25.89 -3.43
C SER A 37 11.36 -25.07 -2.14
N ILE A 38 10.70 -25.51 -1.06
CA ILE A 38 10.78 -24.84 0.24
C ILE A 38 12.21 -24.83 0.79
N ARG A 39 12.91 -25.97 0.72
CA ARG A 39 14.33 -26.06 1.13
C ARG A 39 15.24 -25.14 0.32
N PHE A 40 15.02 -25.05 -0.99
CA PHE A 40 15.78 -24.15 -1.87
C PHE A 40 15.56 -22.69 -1.49
N PHE A 41 14.30 -22.27 -1.26
CA PHE A 41 13.99 -20.91 -0.84
C PHE A 41 14.61 -20.52 0.51
N ILE A 42 14.62 -21.43 1.49
CA ILE A 42 15.25 -21.19 2.81
C ILE A 42 16.78 -21.05 2.70
N ASN A 43 17.42 -21.85 1.85
CA ASN A 43 18.87 -21.77 1.69
C ASN A 43 19.31 -20.57 0.84
N ALA A 44 18.47 -20.13 -0.10
CA ALA A 44 18.74 -18.95 -0.93
C ALA A 44 18.64 -17.63 -0.16
N SER A 45 17.92 -17.58 0.97
CA SER A 45 17.74 -16.37 1.78
C SER A 45 18.83 -16.14 2.84
N THR A 46 19.83 -17.01 2.96
CA THR A 46 20.95 -16.80 3.89
C THR A 46 21.99 -15.88 3.25
N THR A 47 21.80 -14.57 3.41
CA THR A 47 22.81 -13.56 3.07
C THR A 47 24.04 -13.72 3.95
N ARG A 48 25.15 -14.12 3.33
CA ARG A 48 26.48 -14.25 3.92
C ARG A 48 26.97 -12.88 4.38
N THR A 49 27.01 -12.63 5.69
CA THR A 49 27.73 -11.51 6.29
C THR A 49 29.21 -11.71 5.98
N ALA A 50 29.81 -10.79 5.23
CA ALA A 50 31.24 -10.82 4.92
C ALA A 50 32.05 -10.47 6.16
N ASP A 51 33.06 -11.31 6.44
CA ASP A 51 34.03 -11.15 7.52
C ASP A 51 34.71 -9.77 7.50
N VAL A 52 34.68 -9.11 8.66
CA VAL A 52 35.45 -7.90 8.96
C VAL A 52 36.88 -8.33 9.31
N ASN A 53 37.84 -7.78 8.57
CA ASN A 53 39.28 -8.00 8.75
C ASN A 53 39.74 -7.69 10.18
N THR A 54 40.42 -8.66 10.78
CA THR A 54 41.11 -8.57 12.08
C THR A 54 42.32 -7.61 11.98
N PRO A 55 42.46 -6.59 12.85
CA PRO A 55 43.66 -5.76 12.91
C PRO A 55 44.76 -6.43 13.73
N VAL A 56 46.01 -6.22 13.29
CA VAL A 56 47.24 -6.63 13.95
C VAL A 56 47.40 -5.96 15.31
N GLU A 57 47.59 -6.78 16.35
CA GLU A 57 47.86 -6.36 17.73
C GLU A 57 49.30 -5.85 17.86
N ILE A 58 49.46 -4.54 18.07
CA ILE A 58 50.72 -3.91 18.43
C ILE A 58 50.70 -3.67 19.93
N THR A 59 51.56 -4.38 20.66
CA THR A 59 51.66 -4.28 22.12
C THR A 59 52.33 -2.97 22.51
N VAL A 60 51.53 -1.96 22.88
CA VAL A 60 52.00 -0.69 23.46
C VAL A 60 51.55 -0.63 24.92
N SER A 61 52.48 -0.25 25.81
CA SER A 61 52.29 -0.16 27.27
C SER A 61 51.02 0.62 27.65
N PRO A 62 50.22 0.16 28.64
CA PRO A 62 48.89 0.67 28.91
C PRO A 62 48.92 2.14 29.37
N PRO A 63 48.25 3.06 28.66
CA PRO A 63 47.99 4.40 29.18
C PRO A 63 47.02 4.28 30.37
N VAL A 64 47.29 5.06 31.42
CA VAL A 64 46.41 5.21 32.59
C VAL A 64 44.98 5.50 32.10
N ALA A 65 44.04 4.63 32.45
CA ALA A 65 42.64 4.72 32.05
C ALA A 65 42.06 6.06 32.51
N THR A 66 41.90 6.98 31.55
CA THR A 66 41.03 8.13 31.73
C THR A 66 39.61 7.58 31.71
N GLU A 67 38.89 7.71 32.82
CA GLU A 67 37.49 7.29 32.91
C GLU A 67 36.71 7.94 31.75
N ILE A 68 36.31 7.12 30.77
CA ILE A 68 35.41 7.55 29.72
C ILE A 68 34.11 7.93 30.46
N PRO A 69 33.63 9.18 30.36
CA PRO A 69 32.40 9.55 31.03
C PRO A 69 31.29 8.59 30.57
N THR A 70 30.69 7.88 31.52
CA THR A 70 29.52 7.04 31.26
C THR A 70 28.51 7.89 30.49
N PRO A 71 28.08 7.47 29.29
CA PRO A 71 27.14 8.25 28.51
C PRO A 71 25.90 8.48 29.37
N VAL A 72 25.67 9.74 29.74
CA VAL A 72 24.46 10.13 30.47
C VAL A 72 23.30 9.81 29.54
N PRO A 73 22.33 8.96 29.93
CA PRO A 73 21.21 8.64 29.07
C PRO A 73 20.49 9.93 28.68
N THR A 74 20.50 10.24 27.38
CA THR A 74 19.76 11.38 26.83
C THR A 74 18.29 11.19 27.18
N ALA A 75 17.69 12.16 27.87
CA ALA A 75 16.29 12.07 28.26
C ALA A 75 15.43 11.86 27.00
N ALA A 76 14.66 10.78 26.97
CA ALA A 76 13.80 10.44 25.84
C ALA A 76 12.87 11.61 25.48
N GLY A 77 12.78 11.95 24.20
CA GLY A 77 11.94 13.01 23.67
C GLY A 77 10.47 12.59 23.50
N PRO A 78 9.61 13.51 23.04
CA PRO A 78 8.33 13.13 22.45
C PRO A 78 8.56 12.28 21.19
N VAL A 79 7.60 11.41 20.90
CA VAL A 79 7.68 10.45 19.78
C VAL A 79 6.52 10.69 18.83
N ILE A 80 6.79 10.67 17.53
CA ILE A 80 5.75 10.76 16.49
C ILE A 80 5.68 9.48 15.65
N ASN A 81 4.50 9.21 15.12
CA ASN A 81 4.28 8.23 14.05
C ASN A 81 4.16 8.96 12.72
N LEU A 82 5.02 8.61 11.78
CA LEU A 82 5.10 9.19 10.45
C LEU A 82 4.60 8.19 9.40
N SER A 83 3.74 8.64 8.50
CA SER A 83 3.34 7.90 7.30
C SER A 83 3.20 8.86 6.11
N PHE A 84 3.76 8.50 4.96
CA PHE A 84 3.60 9.26 3.73
C PHE A 84 3.64 8.40 2.47
N SER A 85 3.13 8.94 1.37
CA SER A 85 3.17 8.32 0.03
C SER A 85 3.87 9.24 -0.97
N LEU A 86 4.54 8.63 -1.95
CA LEU A 86 5.20 9.33 -3.05
C LEU A 86 4.45 9.00 -4.36
N PRO A 87 4.08 10.00 -5.19
CA PRO A 87 3.49 9.74 -6.50
C PRO A 87 4.41 8.86 -7.35
N GLY A 88 3.85 7.82 -7.98
CA GLY A 88 4.63 6.86 -8.77
C GLY A 88 5.11 5.65 -7.99
N ILE A 89 5.12 5.67 -6.65
CA ILE A 89 5.47 4.53 -5.80
C ILE A 89 4.23 4.07 -5.04
N GLY A 90 3.92 2.78 -5.08
CA GLY A 90 2.81 2.22 -4.31
C GLY A 90 1.44 2.29 -5.00
N THR A 91 0.45 2.90 -4.34
CA THR A 91 -0.96 2.87 -4.76
C THR A 91 -1.20 3.56 -6.13
N ASN A 92 -2.35 3.25 -6.75
CA ASN A 92 -2.79 3.78 -8.05
C ASN A 92 -1.97 3.34 -9.27
N GLY A 93 -1.40 2.13 -9.22
CA GLY A 93 -0.63 1.56 -10.33
C GLY A 93 0.81 2.06 -10.41
N GLY A 94 1.35 2.59 -9.32
CA GLY A 94 2.75 2.93 -9.20
C GLY A 94 3.66 1.70 -9.06
N ASN A 95 4.96 1.96 -8.99
CA ASN A 95 5.98 0.98 -8.69
C ASN A 95 5.77 0.40 -7.28
N LEU A 96 5.38 -0.88 -7.21
CA LEU A 96 5.16 -1.60 -5.95
C LEU A 96 6.46 -2.13 -5.33
N MET A 97 7.58 -2.04 -6.05
CA MET A 97 8.90 -2.53 -5.64
C MET A 97 9.94 -1.42 -5.87
N PRO A 98 9.86 -0.31 -5.11
CA PRO A 98 10.84 0.76 -5.23
C PRO A 98 12.25 0.23 -4.96
N SER A 99 13.23 0.70 -5.72
CA SER A 99 14.63 0.32 -5.53
C SER A 99 15.16 0.73 -4.15
N HIS A 100 14.65 1.85 -3.61
CA HIS A 100 14.93 2.32 -2.26
C HIS A 100 13.72 2.10 -1.36
N VAL A 101 13.72 0.96 -0.66
CA VAL A 101 12.70 0.62 0.36
C VAL A 101 12.85 1.44 1.65
N GLU A 102 14.02 2.01 1.90
CA GLU A 102 14.29 2.94 2.98
C GLU A 102 14.51 4.33 2.40
N ARG A 103 13.90 5.36 3.00
CA ARG A 103 14.10 6.75 2.60
C ARG A 103 14.42 7.64 3.78
N ASP A 104 15.41 8.49 3.59
CA ASP A 104 15.72 9.55 4.54
C ASP A 104 14.56 10.54 4.60
N VAL A 105 14.22 10.96 5.82
CA VAL A 105 13.20 11.95 6.10
C VAL A 105 13.80 13.00 7.02
N THR A 106 13.57 14.27 6.68
CA THR A 106 13.84 15.39 7.55
C THR A 106 12.53 15.93 8.10
N VAL A 107 12.35 15.87 9.42
CA VAL A 107 11.24 16.46 10.16
C VAL A 107 11.66 17.83 10.66
N HIS A 108 10.90 18.85 10.32
CA HIS A 108 11.11 20.22 10.78
C HIS A 108 9.98 20.61 11.73
N LEU A 109 10.35 21.12 12.91
CA LEU A 109 9.42 21.67 13.88
C LEU A 109 9.51 23.19 13.87
N TYR A 110 8.39 23.86 13.68
CA TYR A 110 8.29 25.32 13.74
C TYR A 110 7.42 25.72 14.92
N ASN A 111 7.70 26.89 15.50
CA ASN A 111 6.87 27.45 16.56
C ASN A 111 5.42 27.62 16.07
N SER A 112 4.46 27.58 16.99
CA SER A 112 3.04 27.63 16.64
C SER A 112 2.62 28.89 15.88
N ASP A 113 3.34 30.01 16.07
CA ASP A 113 3.11 31.31 15.44
C ASP A 113 3.96 31.55 14.18
N ALA A 114 4.81 30.60 13.80
CA ALA A 114 5.70 30.74 12.66
C ALA A 114 4.93 30.77 11.33
N ASN A 115 5.18 31.77 10.49
CA ASN A 115 4.70 31.78 9.12
C ASN A 115 5.65 30.98 8.22
N ILE A 116 5.36 29.69 8.02
CA ILE A 116 6.22 28.78 7.25
C ILE A 116 6.28 29.14 5.76
N SER A 117 5.35 29.97 5.26
CA SER A 117 5.40 30.48 3.88
C SER A 117 6.53 31.50 3.67
N ASP A 118 7.06 32.10 4.75
CA ASP A 118 8.20 33.00 4.68
C ASP A 118 9.51 32.19 4.65
N LYS A 119 10.27 32.32 3.55
CA LYS A 119 11.55 31.64 3.34
C LYS A 119 12.62 31.98 4.38
N VAL A 120 12.47 33.08 5.11
CA VAL A 120 13.42 33.49 6.16
C VAL A 120 13.17 32.75 7.47
N VAL A 121 11.94 32.24 7.67
CA VAL A 121 11.56 31.50 8.88
C VAL A 121 12.27 30.14 8.88
N LYS A 122 13.10 29.94 9.90
CA LYS A 122 13.83 28.68 10.12
C LYS A 122 13.06 27.80 11.11
N PRO A 123 13.17 26.47 10.96
CA PRO A 123 12.61 25.57 11.96
C PRO A 123 13.34 25.72 13.30
N ALA A 124 12.61 25.61 14.39
CA ALA A 124 13.15 25.55 15.75
C ALA A 124 13.99 24.28 15.95
N TYR A 125 13.54 23.17 15.36
CA TYR A 125 14.24 21.88 15.39
C TYR A 125 14.24 21.21 14.02
N THR A 126 15.33 20.52 13.69
CA THR A 126 15.46 19.70 12.49
C THR A 126 15.93 18.32 12.90
N ILE A 127 15.09 17.32 12.68
CA ILE A 127 15.31 15.92 13.07
C ILE A 127 15.45 15.10 11.79
N LYS A 128 16.55 14.35 11.67
CA LYS A 128 16.75 13.41 10.57
C LYS A 128 16.38 12.00 11.04
N THR A 129 15.61 11.30 10.23
CA THR A 129 15.17 9.92 10.49
C THR A 129 15.02 9.19 9.16
N GLN A 130 14.56 7.95 9.20
CA GLN A 130 14.27 7.14 8.01
C GLN A 130 12.85 6.58 8.09
N ALA A 131 12.22 6.37 6.94
CA ALA A 131 10.96 5.66 6.82
C ALA A 131 11.12 4.46 5.89
N VAL A 132 10.38 3.39 6.16
CA VAL A 132 10.46 2.13 5.42
C VAL A 132 9.17 1.92 4.63
N TYR A 133 9.30 1.55 3.36
CA TYR A 133 8.18 1.21 2.50
C TYR A 133 7.45 -0.05 2.98
N ASP A 134 6.16 0.07 3.20
CA ASP A 134 5.30 -1.02 3.65
C ASP A 134 4.75 -1.81 2.45
N SER A 135 5.40 -2.94 2.19
CA SER A 135 5.01 -3.86 1.12
C SER A 135 4.07 -4.98 1.57
N ASP A 136 3.60 -5.00 2.83
CA ASP A 136 2.70 -6.05 3.31
C ASP A 136 1.25 -5.74 2.90
N PRO A 137 0.63 -6.53 1.99
CA PRO A 137 -0.74 -6.29 1.55
C PRO A 137 -1.79 -6.42 2.67
N ASN A 138 -1.43 -6.99 3.81
CA ASN A 138 -2.32 -7.09 4.98
C ASN A 138 -2.17 -5.92 5.96
N SER A 139 -1.19 -5.04 5.74
CA SER A 139 -0.96 -3.88 6.59
C SER A 139 -1.96 -2.76 6.28
N SER A 140 -2.39 -2.04 7.32
CA SER A 140 -3.23 -0.84 7.15
C SER A 140 -2.50 0.31 6.47
N THR A 141 -1.17 0.25 6.41
CA THR A 141 -0.29 1.22 5.75
C THR A 141 0.33 0.67 4.45
N TYR A 142 -0.22 -0.41 3.89
CA TYR A 142 0.24 -0.97 2.62
C TYR A 142 0.41 0.15 1.57
N THR A 143 1.56 0.18 0.91
CA THR A 143 2.00 1.18 -0.08
C THR A 143 2.45 2.56 0.44
N TYR A 144 2.64 2.70 1.75
CA TYR A 144 3.18 3.92 2.37
C TYR A 144 4.61 3.71 2.86
N PHE A 145 5.38 4.78 2.93
CA PHE A 145 6.59 4.83 3.75
C PHE A 145 6.19 5.16 5.19
N VAL A 146 6.62 4.33 6.14
CA VAL A 146 6.24 4.45 7.54
C VAL A 146 7.45 4.48 8.47
N ASN A 147 7.35 5.32 9.50
CA ASN A 147 8.17 5.19 10.69
C ASN A 147 7.26 5.37 11.92
N LYS A 148 6.96 4.24 12.58
CA LYS A 148 6.05 4.20 13.73
C LYS A 148 6.65 4.82 14.99
N TYR A 149 7.96 5.09 15.02
CA TYR A 149 8.68 5.56 16.19
C TYR A 149 9.80 6.53 15.79
N VAL A 150 9.46 7.81 15.61
CA VAL A 150 10.45 8.88 15.43
C VAL A 150 10.63 9.60 16.76
N ASP A 151 11.75 9.36 17.44
CA ASP A 151 12.16 10.13 18.61
C ASP A 151 12.62 11.52 18.17
N LEU A 152 11.95 12.56 18.68
CA LEU A 152 12.28 13.95 18.37
C LEU A 152 13.45 14.49 19.20
N GLY A 153 13.93 13.72 20.18
CA GLY A 153 14.99 14.10 21.09
C GLY A 153 14.55 15.16 22.11
N ALA A 154 15.52 15.86 22.70
CA ALA A 154 15.26 16.87 23.73
C ALA A 154 14.75 18.19 23.11
N ILE A 155 13.47 18.23 22.75
CA ILE A 155 12.78 19.46 22.33
C ILE A 155 12.04 20.11 23.51
N ALA A 156 11.81 21.43 23.45
CA ALA A 156 11.01 22.12 24.45
C ALA A 156 9.53 21.72 24.34
N ASN A 157 8.84 21.58 25.47
CA ASN A 157 7.39 21.34 25.49
C ASN A 157 6.66 22.51 24.82
N GLY A 158 5.63 22.21 24.03
CA GLY A 158 4.81 23.22 23.38
C GLY A 158 4.07 22.70 22.15
N ASN A 159 3.34 23.61 21.52
CA ASN A 159 2.64 23.37 20.26
C ASN A 159 3.56 23.70 19.09
N TYR A 160 3.66 22.78 18.13
CA TYR A 160 4.49 22.95 16.95
C TYR A 160 3.69 22.73 15.67
N GLN A 161 4.05 23.47 14.64
CA GLN A 161 3.75 23.10 13.27
C GLN A 161 4.83 22.13 12.80
N ILE A 162 4.42 21.03 12.16
CA ILE A 162 5.34 19.98 11.69
C ILE A 162 5.35 19.98 10.18
N SER A 163 6.54 20.01 9.56
CA SER A 163 6.68 19.71 8.13
C SER A 163 7.67 18.58 7.92
N ILE A 164 7.48 17.80 6.86
CA ILE A 164 8.39 16.72 6.48
C ILE A 164 8.97 16.98 5.09
N GLN A 165 10.19 16.50 4.87
CA GLN A 165 10.86 16.55 3.58
C GLN A 165 11.59 15.23 3.35
N THR A 166 11.46 14.66 2.15
CA THR A 166 12.27 13.54 1.67
C THR A 166 13.10 13.98 0.48
N PRO A 167 14.16 13.24 0.09
CA PRO A 167 14.82 13.46 -1.19
C PRO A 167 13.82 13.51 -2.35
N GLN A 168 14.12 14.32 -3.37
CA GLN A 168 13.31 14.52 -4.57
C GLN A 168 11.90 15.10 -4.30
N SER A 169 11.62 15.65 -3.12
CA SER A 169 10.29 16.13 -2.76
C SER A 169 10.31 17.51 -2.14
N LEU A 170 9.25 18.27 -2.44
CA LEU A 170 8.99 19.52 -1.74
C LEU A 170 8.63 19.23 -0.29
N ARG A 171 9.16 20.04 0.63
CA ARG A 171 8.75 20.09 2.03
C ARG A 171 7.24 20.27 2.12
N GLN A 172 6.59 19.34 2.81
CA GLN A 172 5.15 19.37 3.05
C GLN A 172 4.87 19.72 4.50
N LEU A 173 4.13 20.81 4.71
CA LEU A 173 3.54 21.15 5.99
C LEU A 173 2.40 20.16 6.29
N MET A 174 2.41 19.56 7.47
CA MET A 174 1.32 18.71 7.95
C MET A 174 0.08 19.59 8.11
N ARG A 175 -0.91 19.36 7.25
CA ARG A 175 -2.18 20.08 7.30
C ARG A 175 -3.24 19.26 8.01
N SER A 176 -4.18 19.97 8.63
CA SER A 176 -5.42 19.37 9.10
C SER A 176 -6.19 18.77 7.91
N SER A 177 -7.14 17.89 8.19
CA SER A 177 -8.08 17.41 7.17
C SER A 177 -8.91 18.53 6.55
N ASP A 178 -9.02 19.69 7.21
CA ASP A 178 -9.61 20.89 6.60
C ASP A 178 -8.63 21.54 5.62
N SER A 179 -8.87 21.33 4.32
CA SER A 179 -8.08 21.89 3.22
C SER A 179 -8.09 23.42 3.15
N ARG A 180 -9.01 24.07 3.89
CA ARG A 180 -9.13 25.52 3.96
C ARG A 180 -8.27 26.16 5.04
N ASP A 181 -7.63 25.39 5.92
CA ASP A 181 -6.68 25.94 6.88
C ASP A 181 -5.34 26.19 6.18
N PRO A 182 -4.97 27.45 5.90
CA PRO A 182 -3.66 27.74 5.34
C PRO A 182 -2.55 27.54 6.39
N GLY A 183 -2.91 27.56 7.68
CA GLY A 183 -2.02 27.25 8.78
C GLY A 183 -1.86 25.75 8.90
N GLY A 184 -0.64 25.28 9.15
CA GLY A 184 -0.42 23.86 9.44
C GLY A 184 -1.21 23.44 10.68
N GLN A 185 -1.46 22.13 10.81
CA GLN A 185 -1.99 21.59 12.04
C GLN A 185 -0.99 21.83 13.18
N LEU A 186 -1.50 22.30 14.33
CA LEU A 186 -0.71 22.40 15.56
C LEU A 186 -0.72 21.04 16.28
N PHE A 187 0.48 20.59 16.65
CA PHE A 187 0.69 19.36 17.41
C PHE A 187 1.24 19.71 18.78
N ASP A 188 0.52 19.29 19.82
CA ASP A 188 1.01 19.38 21.20
C ASP A 188 2.07 18.29 21.44
N LEU A 189 3.32 18.71 21.58
CA LEU A 189 4.47 17.84 21.86
C LEU A 189 4.89 17.92 23.33
N SER A 190 3.98 18.35 24.21
CA SER A 190 4.18 18.36 25.65
C SER A 190 4.13 16.94 26.25
N ASP A 191 4.70 16.79 27.44
CA ASP A 191 4.67 15.55 28.25
C ASP A 191 5.25 14.29 27.59
N LYS A 192 6.08 14.44 26.54
CA LYS A 192 6.72 13.31 25.84
C LYS A 192 5.73 12.27 25.31
N ARG A 193 4.55 12.73 24.88
CA ARG A 193 3.49 11.86 24.39
C ARG A 193 3.83 11.28 23.03
N PHE A 194 3.18 10.15 22.74
CA PHE A 194 3.15 9.57 21.41
C PHE A 194 2.09 10.27 20.58
N THR A 195 2.49 10.90 19.47
CA THR A 195 1.60 11.67 18.61
C THR A 195 1.50 11.01 17.24
N ILE A 196 0.28 10.71 16.80
CA ILE A 196 0.02 10.12 15.48
C ILE A 196 -0.18 11.25 14.49
N LEU A 197 0.68 11.32 13.47
CA LEU A 197 0.52 12.29 12.39
C LEU A 197 -0.42 11.74 11.31
N PRO A 198 -1.24 12.58 10.67
CA PRO A 198 -2.05 12.17 9.53
C PRO A 198 -1.14 11.75 8.36
N PRO A 199 -1.48 10.69 7.59
CA PRO A 199 -0.72 10.31 6.42
C PRO A 199 -0.61 11.45 5.40
N GLN A 200 0.58 11.66 4.85
CA GLN A 200 0.81 12.73 3.87
C GLN A 200 0.99 12.20 2.45
N LYS A 201 0.50 12.94 1.47
CA LYS A 201 0.87 12.75 0.07
C LYS A 201 1.92 13.77 -0.30
N MET A 202 3.13 13.30 -0.58
CA MET A 202 4.24 14.18 -0.94
C MET A 202 4.11 14.68 -2.37
N ILE A 203 4.76 15.81 -2.66
CA ILE A 203 4.89 16.34 -4.03
C ILE A 203 6.35 16.12 -4.45
N THR A 204 6.58 15.21 -5.40
CA THR A 204 7.91 14.83 -5.89
C THR A 204 8.31 15.62 -7.13
N GLY A 205 9.60 15.81 -7.36
CA GLY A 205 10.15 16.58 -8.48
C GLY A 205 11.01 17.76 -8.07
N ASP A 206 11.23 18.02 -6.79
CA ASP A 206 12.23 18.98 -6.30
C ASP A 206 13.59 18.25 -6.22
N VAL A 207 14.31 18.27 -7.33
CA VAL A 207 15.49 17.43 -7.60
C VAL A 207 16.74 18.26 -7.85
N TYR A 208 16.61 19.58 -7.99
CA TYR A 208 17.70 20.52 -8.22
C TYR A 208 17.60 21.72 -7.25
N PRO A 209 18.73 22.23 -6.73
CA PRO A 209 20.08 21.69 -6.83
C PRO A 209 20.24 20.40 -6.03
N LEU A 210 21.25 19.62 -6.41
CA LEU A 210 21.58 18.37 -5.72
C LEU A 210 22.23 18.63 -4.36
N PRO A 211 22.08 17.70 -3.40
CA PRO A 211 21.32 16.44 -3.49
C PRO A 211 19.85 16.52 -3.05
N ASN A 212 19.40 17.64 -2.48
CA ASN A 212 18.14 17.72 -1.72
C ASN A 212 17.10 18.69 -2.28
N GLY A 213 17.31 19.22 -3.48
CA GLY A 213 16.48 20.30 -4.01
C GLY A 213 16.69 21.62 -3.28
N ASP A 214 15.98 22.66 -3.68
CA ASP A 214 15.91 23.95 -2.97
C ASP A 214 14.53 24.25 -2.42
N ASN A 215 13.65 23.24 -2.36
CA ASN A 215 12.25 23.38 -1.96
C ASN A 215 11.45 24.28 -2.90
N ILE A 216 11.84 24.32 -4.18
CA ILE A 216 11.13 24.99 -5.26
C ILE A 216 11.14 24.02 -6.42
N MET A 217 9.96 23.74 -6.99
CA MET A 217 9.89 22.96 -8.22
C MET A 217 9.82 23.92 -9.39
N ASP A 218 10.91 24.05 -10.13
CA ASP A 218 11.08 25.00 -11.21
C ASP A 218 11.59 24.37 -12.51
N ILE A 219 12.06 25.21 -13.44
CA ILE A 219 12.51 24.76 -14.77
C ILE A 219 13.82 23.98 -14.68
N ASN A 220 14.63 24.19 -13.65
CA ASN A 220 15.89 23.48 -13.46
C ASN A 220 15.64 22.03 -13.07
N ASP A 221 14.62 21.76 -12.25
CA ASP A 221 14.17 20.39 -11.95
C ASP A 221 13.70 19.65 -13.19
N TYR A 222 12.84 20.32 -13.97
CA TYR A 222 12.36 19.79 -15.24
C TYR A 222 13.51 19.50 -16.20
N ASN A 223 14.46 20.43 -16.33
CA ASN A 223 15.63 20.26 -17.19
C ASN A 223 16.52 19.11 -16.72
N LEU A 224 16.70 18.92 -15.40
CA LEU A 224 17.44 17.77 -14.87
C LEU A 224 16.80 16.45 -15.33
N LEU A 225 15.48 16.34 -15.19
CA LEU A 225 14.74 15.16 -15.60
C LEU A 225 14.84 14.91 -17.11
N VAL A 226 14.57 15.92 -17.94
CA VAL A 226 14.61 15.78 -19.40
C VAL A 226 16.03 15.44 -19.90
N ASN A 227 17.07 16.00 -19.29
CA ASN A 227 18.45 15.68 -19.63
C ASN A 227 18.84 14.23 -19.28
N CYS A 228 18.16 13.62 -18.31
CA CYS A 228 18.34 12.21 -17.95
C CYS A 228 17.29 11.28 -18.59
N TYR A 229 16.46 11.75 -19.53
CA TYR A 229 15.37 10.96 -20.08
C TYR A 229 15.84 9.70 -20.83
N ASN A 230 15.20 8.58 -20.54
CA ASN A 230 15.52 7.23 -21.01
C ASN A 230 16.95 6.78 -20.65
N ILE A 231 17.45 7.18 -19.47
CA ILE A 231 18.77 6.81 -18.95
C ILE A 231 18.62 6.01 -17.66
N GLN A 232 19.28 4.86 -17.59
CA GLN A 232 19.40 4.07 -16.36
C GLN A 232 20.20 4.82 -15.29
N ILE A 233 19.81 4.69 -14.02
CA ILE A 233 20.42 5.45 -12.91
C ILE A 233 21.94 5.30 -12.77
N ASN A 234 22.50 4.15 -13.19
CA ASN A 234 23.94 3.84 -13.11
C ASN A 234 24.71 4.15 -14.42
N SER A 235 24.06 4.79 -15.38
CA SER A 235 24.66 5.10 -16.68
C SER A 235 25.54 6.35 -16.60
N SER A 236 26.73 6.30 -17.20
CA SER A 236 27.61 7.46 -17.33
C SER A 236 27.06 8.58 -18.24
N LYS A 237 25.95 8.33 -18.94
CA LYS A 237 25.32 9.32 -19.85
C LYS A 237 24.61 10.45 -19.13
N CYS A 238 24.19 10.24 -17.87
CA CYS A 238 23.69 11.30 -17.01
C CYS A 238 24.33 11.15 -15.64
N ALA A 239 25.16 12.12 -15.23
CA ALA A 239 25.83 12.08 -13.94
C ALA A 239 24.86 12.04 -12.75
N ASN A 240 23.61 12.48 -12.97
CA ASN A 240 22.60 12.70 -11.94
C ASN A 240 21.26 12.02 -12.29
N ALA A 241 21.32 10.81 -12.86
CA ALA A 241 20.10 10.08 -13.24
C ALA A 241 19.26 9.65 -12.03
N ALA A 242 19.88 9.28 -10.89
CA ALA A 242 19.14 8.83 -9.71
C ALA A 242 18.13 9.88 -9.17
N PRO A 243 18.49 11.17 -9.02
CA PRO A 243 17.51 12.21 -8.70
C PRO A 243 16.35 12.35 -9.68
N ALA A 244 16.52 12.01 -10.96
CA ALA A 244 15.49 12.10 -11.99
C ALA A 244 14.57 10.87 -12.10
N ASP A 245 14.90 9.78 -11.40
CA ASP A 245 14.09 8.56 -11.25
C ASP A 245 13.15 8.76 -10.04
N LEU A 246 11.96 9.30 -10.32
CA LEU A 246 10.95 9.70 -9.36
C LEU A 246 10.06 8.54 -8.90
N ASP A 247 9.85 7.52 -9.75
CA ASP A 247 9.13 6.29 -9.40
C ASP A 247 10.05 5.16 -8.87
N ASP A 248 11.36 5.42 -8.82
CA ASP A 248 12.38 4.59 -8.20
C ASP A 248 12.51 3.20 -8.82
N ASN A 249 12.32 3.11 -10.14
CA ASN A 249 12.35 1.86 -10.89
C ASN A 249 13.73 1.53 -11.52
N GLY A 250 14.71 2.42 -11.35
CA GLY A 250 16.08 2.31 -11.86
C GLY A 250 16.29 2.98 -13.23
N VAL A 251 15.28 3.63 -13.79
CA VAL A 251 15.33 4.31 -15.10
C VAL A 251 14.54 5.61 -15.02
N SER A 252 15.14 6.72 -15.46
CA SER A 252 14.39 7.97 -15.66
C SER A 252 13.74 7.95 -17.04
N ASP A 253 12.41 7.87 -17.14
CA ASP A 253 11.67 7.75 -18.38
C ASP A 253 10.33 8.52 -18.44
N GLY A 254 9.40 8.06 -19.29
CA GLY A 254 8.08 8.67 -19.47
C GLY A 254 7.20 8.64 -18.22
N ILE A 255 7.40 7.68 -17.31
CA ILE A 255 6.68 7.61 -16.04
C ILE A 255 7.10 8.78 -15.14
N ASP A 256 8.40 9.01 -14.97
CA ASP A 256 8.94 10.12 -14.19
C ASP A 256 8.52 11.48 -14.75
N TYR A 257 8.58 11.60 -16.08
CA TYR A 257 8.09 12.79 -16.78
C TYR A 257 6.61 13.07 -16.45
N ASN A 258 5.76 12.04 -16.49
CA ASN A 258 4.34 12.20 -16.16
C ASN A 258 4.11 12.52 -14.68
N ILE A 259 4.93 11.98 -13.77
CA ILE A 259 4.88 12.31 -12.34
C ILE A 259 5.22 13.80 -12.14
N MET A 260 6.31 14.28 -12.74
CA MET A 260 6.72 15.68 -12.69
C MET A 260 5.61 16.61 -13.22
N LEU A 261 5.02 16.31 -14.38
CA LEU A 261 3.91 17.10 -14.93
C LEU A 261 2.66 17.07 -14.04
N SER A 262 2.33 15.92 -13.46
CA SER A 262 1.21 15.78 -12.53
C SER A 262 1.42 16.66 -11.29
N ASN A 263 2.64 16.69 -10.75
CA ASN A 263 2.97 17.50 -9.59
C ASN A 263 3.01 18.99 -9.91
N PHE A 264 3.46 19.42 -11.09
CA PHE A 264 3.26 20.81 -11.54
C PHE A 264 1.79 21.20 -11.59
N ARG A 265 0.91 20.30 -12.08
CA ARG A 265 -0.54 20.57 -12.07
C ARG A 265 -1.09 20.69 -10.64
N THR A 266 -0.61 19.88 -9.70
CA THR A 266 -0.94 20.00 -8.28
C THR A 266 -0.50 21.35 -7.73
N LEU A 267 0.74 21.77 -7.99
CA LEU A 267 1.24 23.08 -7.54
C LEU A 267 0.44 24.25 -8.10
N LEU A 268 0.08 24.21 -9.38
CA LEU A 268 -0.84 25.18 -9.99
C LEU A 268 -2.19 25.23 -9.27
N SER A 269 -2.78 24.07 -8.95
CA SER A 269 -4.07 24.01 -8.26
C SER A 269 -4.03 24.58 -6.83
N LEU A 270 -2.84 24.57 -6.22
CA LEU A 270 -2.58 25.16 -4.91
C LEU A 270 -2.20 26.65 -4.99
N GLY A 271 -2.18 27.24 -6.20
CA GLY A 271 -1.87 28.65 -6.43
C GLY A 271 -0.38 28.98 -6.49
N TYR A 272 0.50 27.99 -6.53
CA TYR A 272 1.93 28.22 -6.74
C TYR A 272 2.21 28.56 -8.21
N SER A 273 3.15 29.46 -8.44
CA SER A 273 3.70 29.70 -9.77
C SER A 273 4.49 28.46 -10.21
N VAL A 274 4.13 27.88 -11.35
CA VAL A 274 4.96 26.87 -12.02
C VAL A 274 5.64 27.48 -13.24
N PRO A 275 6.79 26.93 -13.66
CA PRO A 275 7.44 27.35 -14.89
C PRO A 275 6.46 27.29 -16.06
N THR A 276 6.42 28.35 -16.85
CA THR A 276 5.85 28.27 -18.19
C THR A 276 6.84 27.50 -19.05
N ILE A 277 6.57 26.21 -19.25
CA ILE A 277 7.31 25.41 -20.24
C ILE A 277 6.93 26.02 -21.59
N PRO A 278 7.87 26.59 -22.36
CA PRO A 278 7.55 27.09 -23.69
C PRO A 278 7.07 25.90 -24.50
N VAL A 279 5.78 25.85 -24.78
CA VAL A 279 5.25 24.90 -25.76
C VAL A 279 5.91 25.31 -27.07
N PRO A 280 6.77 24.48 -27.67
CA PRO A 280 7.34 24.82 -28.97
C PRO A 280 6.18 25.15 -29.90
N PRO A 281 6.28 26.21 -30.73
CA PRO A 281 5.20 26.60 -31.62
C PRO A 281 4.69 25.36 -32.36
N SER A 282 3.40 25.09 -32.21
CA SER A 282 2.72 23.91 -32.77
C SER A 282 2.76 23.83 -34.31
N ASP A 283 3.48 24.76 -34.94
CA ASP A 283 3.70 24.90 -36.39
C ASP A 283 4.85 24.02 -36.91
N ILE A 284 5.57 23.30 -36.05
CA ILE A 284 6.26 22.11 -36.52
C ILE A 284 5.14 21.07 -36.68
N PRO A 285 4.67 20.75 -37.91
CA PRO A 285 3.81 19.60 -38.07
C PRO A 285 4.58 18.46 -37.44
N ILE A 286 4.06 17.95 -36.31
CA ILE A 286 4.49 16.69 -35.79
C ILE A 286 4.12 15.75 -36.92
N LYS A 287 5.09 15.49 -37.79
CA LYS A 287 5.06 14.34 -38.67
C LYS A 287 5.19 13.23 -37.66
N ILE A 288 4.04 12.86 -37.09
CA ILE A 288 3.81 11.55 -36.53
C ILE A 288 4.09 10.70 -37.76
N SER A 289 5.36 10.37 -37.97
CA SER A 289 5.73 9.31 -38.87
C SER A 289 4.90 8.19 -38.28
N PRO A 290 3.82 7.75 -38.97
CA PRO A 290 2.90 6.80 -38.40
C PRO A 290 3.80 5.74 -37.83
N SER A 291 3.75 5.55 -36.50
CA SER A 291 4.56 4.53 -35.84
C SER A 291 4.37 3.34 -36.75
N THR A 292 5.43 2.95 -37.46
CA THR A 292 5.36 1.80 -38.31
C THR A 292 5.07 0.74 -37.31
N THR A 293 3.78 0.37 -37.16
CA THR A 293 3.35 -0.85 -36.53
C THR A 293 4.40 -1.82 -37.01
N PRO A 294 5.30 -2.31 -36.12
CA PRO A 294 6.50 -2.99 -36.55
C PRO A 294 6.01 -3.98 -37.58
N THR A 295 6.36 -3.73 -38.84
CA THR A 295 5.91 -4.57 -39.92
C THR A 295 6.79 -5.77 -39.68
N VAL A 296 6.28 -6.68 -38.84
CA VAL A 296 6.79 -8.02 -38.66
C VAL A 296 7.11 -8.44 -40.08
N PRO A 297 8.40 -8.66 -40.40
CA PRO A 297 8.79 -9.02 -41.76
C PRO A 297 7.79 -10.08 -42.18
N LYS A 298 7.16 -9.89 -43.34
CA LYS A 298 6.32 -10.94 -43.92
C LYS A 298 7.27 -12.09 -44.19
N ILE A 299 7.46 -12.93 -43.18
CA ILE A 299 8.10 -14.22 -43.28
C ILE A 299 7.24 -14.89 -44.32
N SER A 300 7.80 -15.05 -45.51
CA SER A 300 7.28 -16.01 -46.48
C SER A 300 7.14 -17.29 -45.69
N GLN A 301 5.90 -17.61 -45.31
CA GLN A 301 5.55 -18.84 -44.63
C GLN A 301 5.83 -19.96 -45.63
N ALA A 302 7.08 -20.41 -45.66
CA ALA A 302 7.29 -21.84 -45.81
C ALA A 302 6.40 -22.50 -44.75
N PRO A 303 5.62 -23.54 -45.09
CA PRO A 303 4.69 -24.16 -44.16
C PRO A 303 5.45 -24.68 -42.94
N ILE A 304 5.49 -23.87 -41.88
CA ILE A 304 5.99 -24.29 -40.58
C ILE A 304 4.87 -25.15 -40.01
N LYS A 305 5.03 -26.47 -40.14
CA LYS A 305 4.28 -27.43 -39.34
C LYS A 305 4.41 -26.98 -37.88
N PRO A 306 3.31 -26.67 -37.19
CA PRO A 306 3.39 -26.31 -35.79
C PRO A 306 4.05 -27.49 -35.06
N PRO A 307 5.08 -27.26 -34.23
CA PRO A 307 5.62 -28.30 -33.37
C PRO A 307 4.63 -28.52 -32.22
N TRP A 308 3.45 -29.03 -32.57
CA TRP A 308 2.57 -29.72 -31.64
C TRP A 308 3.21 -31.07 -31.32
N ASN A 309 4.31 -31.03 -30.56
CA ASN A 309 4.69 -32.17 -29.77
C ASN A 309 3.59 -32.29 -28.71
N GLY A 310 2.73 -33.30 -28.85
CA GLY A 310 1.44 -33.48 -28.15
C GLY A 310 1.48 -33.57 -26.62
N ALA A 311 2.60 -33.20 -25.98
CA ALA A 311 2.75 -33.16 -24.54
C ALA A 311 2.08 -31.93 -23.90
N PHE A 312 2.13 -30.75 -24.51
CA PHE A 312 1.58 -29.54 -23.86
C PHE A 312 0.04 -29.48 -23.85
N GLY A 313 -0.61 -29.93 -24.93
CA GLY A 313 -2.08 -30.01 -24.97
C GLY A 313 -2.64 -31.04 -23.99
N THR A 314 -1.94 -32.16 -23.80
CA THR A 314 -2.35 -33.20 -22.84
C THR A 314 -2.15 -32.76 -21.38
N ILE A 315 -1.06 -32.03 -21.09
CA ILE A 315 -0.83 -31.46 -19.75
C ILE A 315 -1.92 -30.43 -19.38
N PHE A 316 -2.28 -29.54 -20.31
CA PHE A 316 -3.31 -28.53 -20.03
C PHE A 316 -4.69 -29.15 -19.79
N ILE A 317 -5.07 -30.14 -20.61
CA ILE A 317 -6.32 -30.90 -20.41
C ILE A 317 -6.30 -31.66 -19.08
N PHE A 318 -5.16 -32.24 -18.70
CA PHE A 318 -5.02 -32.97 -17.44
C PHE A 318 -5.19 -32.05 -16.22
N ILE A 319 -4.58 -30.86 -16.23
CA ILE A 319 -4.74 -29.85 -15.16
C ILE A 319 -6.21 -29.44 -15.03
N LEU A 320 -6.90 -29.24 -16.16
CA LEU A 320 -8.31 -28.87 -16.18
C LEU A 320 -9.21 -29.97 -15.60
N ILE A 321 -8.90 -31.24 -15.87
CA ILE A 321 -9.58 -32.41 -15.29
C ILE A 321 -9.33 -32.52 -13.78
N VAL A 322 -8.09 -32.29 -13.33
CA VAL A 322 -7.76 -32.35 -11.89
C VAL A 322 -8.49 -31.26 -11.11
N ILE A 323 -8.54 -30.03 -11.63
CA ILE A 323 -9.26 -28.92 -10.99
C ILE A 323 -10.77 -29.20 -10.93
N THR A 324 -11.36 -29.68 -12.02
CA THR A 324 -12.80 -30.01 -12.04
C THR A 324 -13.14 -31.18 -11.12
N MET A 325 -12.36 -32.25 -11.11
CA MET A 325 -12.54 -33.38 -10.19
C MET A 325 -12.39 -32.96 -8.72
N GLY A 326 -11.37 -32.14 -8.41
CA GLY A 326 -11.16 -31.60 -7.05
C GLY A 326 -12.32 -30.73 -6.58
N SER A 327 -12.87 -29.90 -7.48
CA SER A 327 -14.02 -29.05 -7.20
C SER A 327 -15.28 -29.87 -6.89
N ILE A 328 -15.52 -30.94 -7.67
CA ILE A 328 -16.66 -31.85 -7.45
C ILE A 328 -16.51 -32.61 -6.13
N ALA A 329 -15.33 -33.16 -5.85
CA ALA A 329 -15.06 -33.86 -4.60
C ALA A 329 -15.25 -32.95 -3.37
N PHE A 330 -14.78 -31.70 -3.45
CA PHE A 330 -14.98 -30.72 -2.39
C PHE A 330 -16.46 -30.36 -2.20
N ALA A 331 -17.23 -30.21 -3.28
CA ALA A 331 -18.66 -29.96 -3.19
C ALA A 331 -19.42 -31.13 -2.54
N VAL A 332 -19.10 -32.38 -2.90
CA VAL A 332 -19.68 -33.58 -2.29
C VAL A 332 -19.30 -33.69 -0.81
N PHE A 333 -18.03 -33.44 -0.48
CA PHE A 333 -17.57 -33.45 0.91
C PHE A 333 -18.27 -32.39 1.76
N LYS A 334 -18.41 -31.17 1.23
CA LYS A 334 -19.14 -30.07 1.89
C LYS A 334 -20.61 -30.43 2.09
N PHE A 335 -21.26 -31.02 1.09
CA PHE A 335 -22.66 -31.47 1.20
C PHE A 335 -22.82 -32.58 2.25
N HIS A 336 -21.88 -33.52 2.32
CA HIS A 336 -21.91 -34.59 3.31
C HIS A 336 -21.66 -34.07 4.74
N LEU A 337 -20.74 -33.12 4.92
CA LEU A 337 -20.50 -32.41 6.18
C LEU A 337 -21.74 -31.65 6.64
N LEU A 338 -22.42 -30.97 5.70
CA LEU A 338 -23.64 -30.22 6.00
C LEU A 338 -24.77 -31.16 6.48
N ASN A 339 -24.93 -32.33 5.87
CA ASN A 339 -25.91 -33.33 6.31
C ASN A 339 -25.59 -33.90 7.70
N ILE A 340 -24.31 -34.10 8.04
CA ILE A 340 -23.90 -34.52 9.39
C ILE A 340 -24.21 -33.41 10.41
N PHE A 341 -23.97 -32.15 10.06
CA PHE A 341 -24.25 -31.00 10.93
C PHE A 341 -25.75 -30.80 11.16
N LEU A 342 -26.58 -31.02 10.13
CA LEU A 342 -28.03 -30.92 10.23
C LEU A 342 -28.61 -32.07 11.08
N HIS A 343 -28.08 -33.29 10.98
CA HIS A 343 -28.53 -34.39 11.84
C HIS A 343 -28.15 -34.18 13.31
N LYS A 344 -27.04 -33.52 13.60
CA LYS A 344 -26.60 -33.26 14.99
C LYS A 344 -27.41 -32.17 15.70
N LYS A 345 -28.18 -31.35 14.97
CA LYS A 345 -28.99 -30.26 15.55
C LYS A 345 -30.36 -30.72 16.06
N SER A 346 -30.74 -32.00 15.86
CA SER A 346 -32.05 -32.54 16.26
C SER A 346 -32.12 -33.15 17.66
N GLU A 347 -31.01 -33.28 18.40
CA GLU A 347 -30.97 -34.01 19.68
C GLU A 347 -30.55 -33.17 20.90
N THR A 348 -30.59 -31.84 20.82
CA THR A 348 -30.30 -31.01 22.00
C THR A 348 -31.26 -29.84 22.13
N GLU A 349 -32.55 -30.18 22.30
CA GLU A 349 -33.52 -29.29 22.93
C GLU A 349 -34.05 -30.00 24.17
N LYS A 350 -33.31 -29.87 25.27
CA LYS A 350 -33.79 -30.19 26.61
C LYS A 350 -33.45 -29.02 27.53
N THR A 351 -34.47 -28.19 27.72
CA THR A 351 -34.79 -27.34 28.87
C THR A 351 -33.62 -26.90 29.75
N ILE A 352 -33.17 -25.65 29.57
CA ILE A 352 -32.56 -24.87 30.67
C ILE A 352 -33.18 -23.47 30.68
N GLN A 353 -33.65 -23.12 31.87
CA GLN A 353 -34.26 -21.86 32.28
C GLN A 353 -33.37 -20.65 32.01
N SER A 354 -34.01 -19.59 31.50
CA SER A 354 -33.49 -18.24 31.30
C SER A 354 -33.19 -17.54 32.63
N PRO A 355 -31.99 -16.94 32.82
CA PRO A 355 -31.79 -15.82 33.72
C PRO A 355 -31.83 -14.48 32.98
N ALA A 356 -32.32 -13.48 33.70
CA ALA A 356 -32.66 -12.13 33.26
C ALA A 356 -31.48 -11.36 32.63
N ALA A 357 -31.83 -10.52 31.65
CA ALA A 357 -30.94 -9.60 30.97
C ALA A 357 -30.46 -8.48 31.92
N GLU A 358 -29.15 -8.30 32.01
CA GLU A 358 -28.52 -7.08 32.51
C GLU A 358 -28.42 -6.06 31.36
N GLU A 359 -29.16 -4.96 31.49
CA GLU A 359 -29.01 -3.76 30.68
C GLU A 359 -27.66 -3.09 31.01
N SER A 360 -26.71 -3.14 30.09
CA SER A 360 -25.54 -2.27 30.15
C SER A 360 -25.92 -0.87 29.70
N VAL A 361 -26.01 0.05 30.65
CA VAL A 361 -26.25 1.48 30.45
C VAL A 361 -25.12 2.07 29.60
N ASP A 362 -25.43 2.36 28.33
CA ASP A 362 -24.56 3.05 27.39
C ASP A 362 -24.48 4.53 27.77
N LYS A 363 -23.27 5.03 28.03
CA LYS A 363 -23.01 6.43 28.37
C LYS A 363 -23.24 7.27 27.12
N THR A 364 -24.37 7.96 27.09
CA THR A 364 -24.77 8.92 26.06
C THR A 364 -23.78 10.10 26.01
N ASN A 365 -22.71 9.95 25.24
CA ASN A 365 -22.05 11.10 24.63
C ASN A 365 -23.03 11.69 23.62
N SER A 366 -23.28 12.99 23.72
CA SER A 366 -24.11 13.74 22.77
C SER A 366 -23.53 13.60 21.37
N SER A 367 -24.05 12.63 20.61
CA SER A 367 -23.67 12.39 19.24
C SER A 367 -24.32 13.47 18.38
N GLU A 368 -23.49 14.30 17.74
CA GLU A 368 -23.92 15.30 16.78
C GLU A 368 -24.79 14.65 15.70
N ILE A 369 -25.99 15.20 15.51
CA ILE A 369 -26.92 14.76 14.47
C ILE A 369 -26.52 15.48 13.18
N ILE A 370 -26.18 14.71 12.16
CA ILE A 370 -25.85 15.21 10.82
C ILE A 370 -27.08 15.07 9.94
N GLU A 371 -27.55 16.17 9.35
CA GLU A 371 -28.59 16.20 8.33
C GLU A 371 -28.07 16.93 7.10
N LYS A 372 -27.72 16.20 6.04
CA LYS A 372 -27.11 16.75 4.82
C LYS A 372 -27.45 15.89 3.59
N THR A 373 -27.43 16.49 2.40
CA THR A 373 -27.57 15.78 1.11
C THR A 373 -26.21 15.27 0.64
N TYR A 374 -26.16 14.00 0.23
CA TYR A 374 -24.98 13.35 -0.34
C TYR A 374 -25.35 12.63 -1.63
N TYR A 375 -24.38 12.50 -2.53
CA TYR A 375 -24.40 11.41 -3.51
C TYR A 375 -23.97 10.12 -2.81
N LEU A 376 -24.87 9.15 -2.73
CA LEU A 376 -24.66 7.86 -2.11
C LEU A 376 -24.31 6.79 -3.14
N LYS A 377 -23.28 5.99 -2.83
CA LYS A 377 -22.90 4.81 -3.61
C LYS A 377 -22.74 3.59 -2.72
N LYS A 378 -23.40 2.48 -3.08
CA LYS A 378 -23.30 1.21 -2.37
C LYS A 378 -21.90 0.59 -2.52
N VAL A 379 -21.30 0.17 -1.40
CA VAL A 379 -19.97 -0.46 -1.36
C VAL A 379 -20.08 -1.96 -1.10
N SER A 380 -20.60 -2.35 0.06
CA SER A 380 -20.67 -3.75 0.48
C SER A 380 -21.83 -4.01 1.43
N VAL A 381 -22.33 -5.25 1.44
CA VAL A 381 -23.37 -5.69 2.37
C VAL A 381 -22.70 -6.31 3.59
N ASP A 382 -23.03 -5.83 4.78
CA ASP A 382 -22.57 -6.39 6.05
C ASP A 382 -23.65 -7.36 6.58
N THR A 383 -23.42 -8.65 6.37
CA THR A 383 -24.35 -9.71 6.81
C THR A 383 -24.37 -9.90 8.32
N GLN A 384 -23.36 -9.44 9.05
CA GLN A 384 -23.31 -9.54 10.51
C GLN A 384 -24.13 -8.43 11.17
N LYS A 385 -24.03 -7.21 10.65
CA LYS A 385 -24.77 -6.03 11.14
C LYS A 385 -26.12 -5.82 10.44
N ASN A 386 -26.49 -6.70 9.50
CA ASN A 386 -27.72 -6.62 8.71
C ASN A 386 -27.90 -5.24 8.03
N GLY A 387 -26.86 -4.76 7.36
CA GLY A 387 -26.86 -3.44 6.73
C GLY A 387 -25.92 -3.33 5.54
N VAL A 388 -25.70 -2.10 5.09
CA VAL A 388 -24.90 -1.79 3.90
C VAL A 388 -23.92 -0.68 4.22
N TRP A 389 -22.65 -0.90 3.87
CA TRP A 389 -21.63 0.13 3.84
C TRP A 389 -21.76 0.93 2.55
N VAL A 390 -21.73 2.25 2.68
CA VAL A 390 -21.91 3.19 1.57
C VAL A 390 -20.80 4.24 1.56
N THR A 391 -20.50 4.75 0.39
CA THR A 391 -19.70 5.95 0.19
C THR A 391 -20.64 7.13 0.02
N LEU A 392 -20.42 8.18 0.81
CA LEU A 392 -21.17 9.43 0.79
C LEU A 392 -20.26 10.53 0.24
N ALA A 393 -20.63 11.11 -0.90
CA ALA A 393 -19.86 12.18 -1.53
C ALA A 393 -20.66 13.49 -1.55
N ASP A 394 -20.05 14.58 -1.15
CA ASP A 394 -20.60 15.93 -1.24
C ASP A 394 -19.55 16.91 -1.77
N ASP A 395 -19.83 18.20 -1.63
CA ASP A 395 -18.92 19.31 -1.97
C ASP A 395 -17.69 19.41 -1.04
N ALA A 396 -17.78 18.85 0.17
CA ALA A 396 -16.70 18.84 1.16
C ALA A 396 -15.78 17.62 1.04
N GLY A 397 -16.21 16.55 0.36
CA GLY A 397 -15.38 15.40 0.03
C GLY A 397 -16.14 14.09 0.07
N ILE A 398 -15.42 13.02 0.44
CA ILE A 398 -15.95 11.66 0.52
C ILE A 398 -15.84 11.16 1.96
N THR A 399 -16.95 10.66 2.50
CA THR A 399 -17.01 10.01 3.81
C THR A 399 -17.68 8.63 3.71
N THR A 400 -17.52 7.82 4.76
CA THR A 400 -18.11 6.48 4.83
C THR A 400 -19.40 6.53 5.65
N GLY A 401 -20.44 5.85 5.19
CA GLY A 401 -21.70 5.68 5.92
C GLY A 401 -22.04 4.20 6.12
N PHE A 402 -22.82 3.92 7.17
CA PHE A 402 -23.46 2.62 7.37
C PHE A 402 -24.97 2.80 7.47
N TYR A 403 -25.73 2.10 6.62
CA TYR A 403 -27.18 2.10 6.64
C TYR A 403 -27.71 0.73 7.12
N PRO A 404 -28.52 0.67 8.20
CA PRO A 404 -29.00 -0.59 8.78
C PRO A 404 -30.18 -1.19 8.01
N LYS A 405 -30.22 -1.01 6.68
CA LYS A 405 -31.14 -1.69 5.77
C LYS A 405 -30.44 -2.00 4.45
N THR A 406 -31.00 -2.94 3.70
CA THR A 406 -30.40 -3.46 2.45
C THR A 406 -31.02 -2.89 1.19
N ASP A 407 -32.18 -2.24 1.30
CA ASP A 407 -32.97 -1.61 0.25
C ASP A 407 -32.45 -0.21 -0.07
N ILE A 408 -31.31 -0.14 -0.74
CA ILE A 408 -30.70 1.13 -1.13
C ILE A 408 -30.20 1.07 -2.57
N SER A 409 -30.43 2.17 -3.29
CA SER A 409 -29.93 2.42 -4.65
C SER A 409 -28.94 3.58 -4.64
N ASP A 410 -28.02 3.58 -5.61
CA ASP A 410 -27.10 4.69 -5.81
C ASP A 410 -27.87 5.94 -6.27
N GLY A 411 -27.48 7.13 -5.80
CA GLY A 411 -28.16 8.39 -6.16
C GLY A 411 -27.98 9.50 -5.13
N PHE A 412 -28.57 10.67 -5.41
CA PHE A 412 -28.62 11.76 -4.43
C PHE A 412 -29.68 11.46 -3.38
N VAL A 413 -29.28 11.57 -2.12
CA VAL A 413 -30.12 11.27 -0.97
C VAL A 413 -29.91 12.31 0.12
N LYS A 414 -30.99 12.68 0.78
CA LYS A 414 -30.92 13.42 2.03
C LYS A 414 -30.80 12.41 3.16
N ILE A 415 -29.72 12.47 3.93
CA ILE A 415 -29.49 11.55 5.04
C ILE A 415 -29.63 12.30 6.37
N LYS A 416 -30.08 11.56 7.38
CA LYS A 416 -29.95 11.93 8.78
C LYS A 416 -29.22 10.82 9.51
N GLY A 417 -28.18 11.16 10.27
CA GLY A 417 -27.36 10.18 10.95
C GLY A 417 -26.58 10.73 12.12
N THR A 418 -25.77 9.87 12.73
CA THR A 418 -24.87 10.22 13.84
C THR A 418 -23.46 9.79 13.51
N LEU A 419 -22.47 10.62 13.82
CA LEU A 419 -21.07 10.23 13.65
C LEU A 419 -20.70 9.16 14.69
N ARG A 420 -20.13 8.05 14.23
CA ARG A 420 -19.66 6.95 15.07
C ARG A 420 -18.22 6.60 14.72
N ASN A 421 -17.52 6.00 15.67
CA ASN A 421 -16.21 5.40 15.47
C ASN A 421 -16.38 3.87 15.48
N ASP A 422 -15.80 3.17 14.50
CA ASP A 422 -15.70 1.70 14.58
C ASP A 422 -14.51 1.28 15.46
N GLN A 423 -14.38 -0.02 15.75
CA GLN A 423 -13.28 -0.59 16.54
C GLN A 423 -11.89 -0.29 15.95
N GLU A 424 -11.80 0.01 14.66
CA GLU A 424 -10.57 0.44 13.98
C GLU A 424 -10.35 1.97 14.00
N TYR A 425 -11.08 2.73 14.83
CA TYR A 425 -11.01 4.19 14.92
C TYR A 425 -11.35 4.94 13.62
N LYS A 426 -11.99 4.26 12.66
CA LYS A 426 -12.52 4.91 11.46
C LYS A 426 -13.84 5.59 11.81
N GLN A 427 -13.92 6.89 11.58
CA GLN A 427 -15.17 7.66 11.67
C GLN A 427 -16.08 7.28 10.50
N TYR A 428 -17.37 7.07 10.79
CA TYR A 428 -18.40 6.85 9.79
C TYR A 428 -19.73 7.45 10.25
N ILE A 429 -20.62 7.75 9.30
CA ILE A 429 -21.98 8.21 9.60
C ILE A 429 -22.90 7.00 9.73
N TYR A 430 -23.47 6.79 10.92
CA TYR A 430 -24.54 5.82 11.12
C TYR A 430 -25.86 6.45 10.68
N ILE A 431 -26.36 6.02 9.52
CA ILE A 431 -27.51 6.60 8.84
C ILE A 431 -28.79 6.03 9.46
N THR A 432 -29.62 6.88 10.06
CA THR A 432 -30.90 6.50 10.68
C THR A 432 -32.08 6.72 9.74
N GLU A 433 -32.03 7.80 8.94
CA GLU A 433 -33.06 8.13 7.96
C GLU A 433 -32.40 8.46 6.62
N LEU A 434 -33.04 8.06 5.54
CA LEU A 434 -32.61 8.29 4.16
C LEU A 434 -33.84 8.61 3.32
N GLU A 435 -33.82 9.75 2.64
CA GLU A 435 -34.84 10.19 1.71
C GLU A 435 -34.19 10.30 0.32
N THR A 436 -34.71 9.55 -0.65
CA THR A 436 -34.29 9.65 -2.06
C THR A 436 -34.89 10.92 -2.65
N GLU A 437 -34.07 11.72 -3.32
CA GLU A 437 -34.58 12.78 -4.19
C GLU A 437 -35.06 12.13 -5.50
N ASP A 438 -36.36 12.28 -5.79
CA ASP A 438 -37.00 11.79 -7.02
C ASP A 438 -36.55 12.55 -8.28
#